data_AF-A0A7S2Z5Q9-F1
#
_entry.id   AF-A0A7S2Z5Q9-F1
#
_cell.length_a   1.000
_cell.length_b   1.000
_cell.length_c   1.000
_cell.angle_alpha   90.00
_cell.angle_beta   90.00
_cell.angle_gamma   90.00
#
_symmetry.space_group_name_H-M   'P 1'
#
loop_
_entity.id
_entity.type
_entity.pdbx_description
1 polymer ?
#
loop_
_entity_poly.entity_id
_entity_poly.type
_entity_poly.pdbx_seq_one_letter_code
_entity_poly.pdbx_strand_id
1 'polypeptide(L)'
;SHIWQMLQRMGIREEALEQSVNAEVAENLDFCCTVIEMHAIEKAVASIDEAIQNSCMVRRKHAESRSTAQFVDTTVLQGQLPNLPEALHPSLAGVRSQYRVYEEFVKIQRLITNPNEAAAASPAVLPVESQKQARPTVVPSGIASGGAASNDISGQVENLRALLAQIDKMSMKEGSADSYAQLQHDSELKKLVQTVFEIIDSKVPVSNVASSEQCAKQVFLSMLQGAANKLRVGIYLALLEKLNAL
;
A
#
# COMPACT_ATOMS: atom_id res chain seq x y z
N SER A 1 -6.49 17.57 10.61
CA SER A 1 -7.85 18.14 10.45
C SER A 1 -8.93 17.07 10.51
N HIS A 2 -8.89 16.01 9.67
CA HIS A 2 -9.94 14.97 9.66
C HIS A 2 -10.05 14.16 10.97
N ILE A 3 -8.93 13.66 11.51
CA ILE A 3 -8.91 12.93 12.79
C ILE A 3 -9.44 13.81 13.93
N TRP A 4 -9.05 15.08 13.94
CA TRP A 4 -9.51 16.07 14.91
C TRP A 4 -11.03 16.26 14.87
N GLN A 5 -11.61 16.44 13.67
CA GLN A 5 -13.07 16.55 13.50
C GLN A 5 -13.82 15.26 13.92
N MET A 6 -13.22 14.09 13.69
CA MET A 6 -13.81 12.81 14.09
C MET A 6 -13.84 12.66 15.62
N LEU A 7 -12.72 12.92 16.28
CA LEU A 7 -12.59 12.80 17.74
C LEU A 7 -13.37 13.89 18.50
N GLN A 8 -13.48 15.10 17.94
CA GLN A 8 -14.35 16.15 18.46
C GLN A 8 -15.83 15.75 18.43
N ARG A 9 -16.28 15.11 17.34
CA ARG A 9 -17.64 14.55 17.23
C ARG A 9 -17.92 13.43 18.23
N MET A 10 -16.87 12.76 18.73
CA MET A 10 -16.98 11.74 19.77
C MET A 10 -17.02 12.31 21.19
N GLY A 11 -16.97 13.64 21.35
CA GLY A 11 -17.10 14.31 22.65
C GLY A 11 -15.84 14.26 23.52
N ILE A 12 -14.67 14.02 22.92
CA ILE A 12 -13.39 14.06 23.63
C ILE A 12 -13.06 15.51 24.01
N ARG A 13 -12.62 15.73 25.25
CA ARG A 13 -12.18 17.05 25.75
C ARG A 13 -11.04 17.61 24.89
N GLU A 14 -11.08 18.89 24.61
CA GLU A 14 -10.17 19.60 23.69
C GLU A 14 -8.67 19.40 24.02
N GLU A 15 -8.31 19.38 25.30
CA GLU A 15 -6.91 19.16 25.74
C GLU A 15 -6.40 17.73 25.47
N ALA A 16 -7.28 16.72 25.62
CA ALA A 16 -6.95 15.33 25.31
C ALA A 16 -6.99 15.07 23.80
N LEU A 17 -7.81 15.83 23.08
CA LEU A 17 -8.00 15.73 21.63
C LEU A 17 -6.71 16.04 20.87
N GLU A 18 -6.03 17.14 21.18
CA GLU A 18 -4.78 17.50 20.51
C GLU A 18 -3.67 16.47 20.74
N GLN A 19 -3.57 15.94 21.97
CA GLN A 19 -2.59 14.90 22.30
C GLN A 19 -2.87 13.59 21.55
N SER A 20 -4.13 13.14 21.50
CA SER A 20 -4.51 11.94 20.74
C SER A 20 -4.30 12.10 19.25
N VAL A 21 -4.62 13.27 18.68
CA VAL A 21 -4.38 13.55 17.26
C VAL A 21 -2.89 13.51 16.92
N ASN A 22 -2.03 14.13 17.74
CA ASN A 22 -0.60 14.13 17.49
C ASN A 22 0.03 12.74 17.61
N ALA A 23 -0.42 11.93 18.58
CA ALA A 23 0.03 10.55 18.73
C ALA A 23 -0.37 9.70 17.50
N GLU A 24 -1.64 9.76 17.10
CA GLU A 24 -2.14 9.03 15.93
C GLU A 24 -1.47 9.47 14.62
N VAL A 25 -1.24 10.78 14.45
CA VAL A 25 -0.51 11.27 13.28
C VAL A 25 0.92 10.75 13.31
N ALA A 26 1.62 10.83 14.43
CA ALA A 26 3.01 10.39 14.54
C ALA A 26 3.17 8.88 14.25
N GLU A 27 2.27 8.04 14.75
CA GLU A 27 2.33 6.58 14.54
C GLU A 27 2.07 6.20 13.07
N ASN A 28 1.23 6.97 12.37
CA ASN A 28 0.82 6.65 11.01
C ASN A 28 1.57 7.42 9.92
N LEU A 29 2.38 8.42 10.27
CA LEU A 29 3.06 9.29 9.31
C LEU A 29 4.05 8.52 8.43
N ASP A 30 4.93 7.73 9.04
CA ASP A 30 5.95 6.96 8.31
C ASP A 30 5.31 5.94 7.35
N PHE A 31 4.22 5.30 7.79
CA PHE A 31 3.46 4.39 6.95
C PHE A 31 2.82 5.11 5.75
N CYS A 32 2.16 6.26 6.00
CA CYS A 32 1.54 7.04 4.93
C CYS A 32 2.60 7.55 3.93
N CYS A 33 3.74 8.02 4.41
CA CYS A 33 4.88 8.41 3.57
C CYS A 33 5.34 7.24 2.69
N THR A 34 5.54 6.06 3.27
CA THR A 34 5.91 4.84 2.53
C THR A 34 4.91 4.51 1.43
N VAL A 35 3.61 4.57 1.72
CA VAL A 35 2.55 4.27 0.74
C VAL A 35 2.54 5.29 -0.40
N ILE A 36 2.70 6.59 -0.08
CA ILE A 36 2.75 7.65 -1.09
C ILE A 36 4.00 7.51 -1.96
N GLU A 37 5.15 7.21 -1.35
CA GLU A 37 6.41 6.97 -2.05
C GLU A 37 6.31 5.77 -2.99
N MET A 38 5.74 4.66 -2.54
CA MET A 38 5.51 3.48 -3.39
C MET A 38 4.67 3.84 -4.62
N HIS A 39 3.57 4.56 -4.42
CA HIS A 39 2.70 4.96 -5.51
C HIS A 39 3.38 5.96 -6.47
N ALA A 40 4.19 6.86 -5.94
CA ALA A 40 5.00 7.78 -6.74
C ALA A 40 6.04 7.04 -7.58
N ILE A 41 6.70 6.02 -7.00
CA ILE A 41 7.68 5.15 -7.69
C ILE A 41 7.00 4.38 -8.83
N GLU A 42 5.87 3.73 -8.58
CA GLU A 42 5.11 3.00 -9.61
C GLU A 42 4.76 3.90 -10.79
N LYS A 43 4.27 5.10 -10.50
CA LYS A 43 3.94 6.09 -11.53
C LYS A 43 5.17 6.59 -12.26
N ALA A 44 6.29 6.79 -11.56
CA ALA A 44 7.54 7.21 -12.18
C ALA A 44 8.08 6.15 -13.15
N VAL A 45 8.03 4.87 -12.80
CA VAL A 45 8.43 3.76 -13.69
C VAL A 45 7.61 3.78 -14.97
N ALA A 46 6.28 3.83 -14.87
CA ALA A 46 5.40 3.89 -16.04
C ALA A 46 5.68 5.13 -16.91
N SER A 47 5.92 6.29 -16.29
CA SER A 47 6.25 7.52 -17.01
C SER A 47 7.62 7.47 -17.70
N ILE A 48 8.61 6.80 -17.10
CA ILE A 48 9.94 6.61 -17.71
C ILE A 48 9.82 5.69 -18.92
N ASP A 49 9.08 4.59 -18.81
CA ASP A 49 8.87 3.65 -19.91
C ASP A 49 8.26 4.34 -21.14
N GLU A 50 7.25 5.18 -20.92
CA GLU A 50 6.64 6.00 -21.96
C GLU A 50 7.66 6.98 -22.58
N ALA A 51 8.45 7.67 -21.74
CA ALA A 51 9.43 8.64 -22.19
C ALA A 51 10.57 8.01 -23.03
N ILE A 52 11.01 6.79 -22.68
CA ILE A 52 12.11 6.11 -23.40
C ILE A 52 11.64 5.30 -24.60
N GLN A 53 10.34 5.04 -24.75
CA GLN A 53 9.76 4.16 -25.77
C GLN A 53 10.25 4.49 -27.19
N ASN A 54 10.22 5.77 -27.59
CA ASN A 54 10.67 6.18 -28.92
C ASN A 54 12.17 5.90 -29.14
N SER A 55 13.00 6.17 -28.13
CA SER A 55 14.44 5.91 -28.21
C SER A 55 14.74 4.40 -28.32
N CYS A 56 13.96 3.56 -27.64
CA CYS A 56 14.04 2.11 -27.76
C CYS A 56 13.60 1.63 -29.15
N MET A 57 12.52 2.18 -29.70
CA MET A 57 12.04 1.86 -31.04
C MET A 57 13.07 2.17 -32.13
N VAL A 58 13.71 3.35 -32.08
CA VAL A 58 14.73 3.75 -33.05
C VAL A 58 15.92 2.79 -33.02
N ARG A 59 16.39 2.42 -31.82
CA ARG A 59 17.47 1.44 -31.63
C ARG A 59 17.08 0.05 -32.15
N ARG A 60 15.85 -0.39 -31.89
CA ARG A 60 15.33 -1.67 -32.40
C ARG A 60 15.28 -1.70 -33.92
N LYS A 61 14.77 -0.65 -34.57
CA LYS A 61 14.74 -0.52 -36.03
C LYS A 61 16.14 -0.57 -36.65
N HIS A 62 17.14 0.01 -35.99
CA HIS A 62 18.53 -0.09 -36.42
C HIS A 62 19.09 -1.52 -36.28
N ALA A 63 18.75 -2.24 -35.20
CA ALA A 63 19.15 -3.64 -35.07
C ALA A 63 18.52 -4.53 -36.17
N GLU A 64 17.28 -4.24 -36.57
CA GLU A 64 16.56 -4.95 -37.64
C GLU A 64 17.12 -4.66 -39.04
N SER A 65 17.80 -3.53 -39.26
CA SER A 65 18.32 -3.15 -40.58
C SER A 65 19.54 -3.97 -41.03
N ARG A 66 19.95 -5.00 -40.27
CA ARG A 66 21.14 -5.85 -40.49
C ARG A 66 22.44 -5.04 -40.68
N SER A 67 22.48 -3.83 -40.12
CA SER A 67 23.70 -3.02 -40.06
C SER A 67 24.74 -3.72 -39.19
N THR A 68 25.97 -3.86 -39.70
CA THR A 68 27.13 -4.30 -38.92
C THR A 68 27.72 -3.18 -38.06
N ALA A 69 27.29 -1.93 -38.30
CA ALA A 69 27.71 -0.79 -37.50
C ALA A 69 26.96 -0.74 -36.17
N GLN A 70 27.57 -0.16 -35.15
CA GLN A 70 26.89 0.12 -33.88
C GLN A 70 25.89 1.28 -34.04
N PHE A 71 24.80 1.23 -33.29
CA PHE A 71 23.85 2.35 -33.25
C PHE A 71 24.50 3.56 -32.58
N VAL A 72 24.46 4.71 -33.25
CA VAL A 72 24.91 6.00 -32.71
C VAL A 72 23.83 7.05 -32.93
N ASP A 73 23.48 7.77 -31.88
CA ASP A 73 22.52 8.86 -31.96
C ASP A 73 23.22 10.11 -32.51
N THR A 74 22.83 10.53 -33.72
CA THR A 74 23.43 11.68 -34.41
C THR A 74 23.14 13.00 -33.72
N THR A 75 22.07 13.08 -32.91
CA THR A 75 21.76 14.29 -32.12
C THR A 75 22.78 14.52 -31.02
N VAL A 76 23.31 13.45 -30.44
CA VAL A 76 24.34 13.50 -29.38
C VAL A 76 25.69 13.92 -29.95
N LEU A 77 26.02 13.48 -31.18
CA LEU A 77 27.24 13.86 -31.88
C LEU A 77 27.28 15.33 -32.32
N GLN A 78 26.12 15.94 -32.55
CA GLN A 78 25.99 17.36 -32.90
C GLN A 78 25.95 18.28 -31.68
N GLY A 79 25.87 17.72 -30.47
CA GLY A 79 25.74 18.45 -29.21
C GLY A 79 27.07 18.93 -28.62
N GLN A 80 27.13 19.09 -27.30
CA GLN A 80 28.35 19.49 -26.56
C GLN A 80 29.41 18.37 -26.47
N LEU A 81 29.07 17.14 -26.87
CA LEU A 81 29.94 15.97 -26.81
C LEU A 81 31.32 16.15 -27.47
N PRO A 82 31.46 16.82 -28.63
CA PRO A 82 32.73 17.05 -29.29
C PRO A 82 33.70 17.95 -28.49
N ASN A 83 33.19 18.69 -27.51
CA ASN A 83 33.98 19.61 -26.69
C ASN A 83 34.47 18.96 -25.37
N LEU A 84 34.12 17.69 -25.13
CA LEU A 84 34.54 16.99 -23.91
C LEU A 84 35.97 16.44 -24.05
N PRO A 85 36.77 16.45 -22.98
CA PRO A 85 38.04 15.74 -22.93
C PRO A 85 37.86 14.24 -23.24
N GLU A 86 38.87 13.64 -23.87
CA GLU A 86 38.81 12.24 -24.33
C GLU A 86 38.50 11.24 -23.20
N ALA A 87 38.92 11.52 -21.97
CA ALA A 87 38.63 10.69 -20.78
C ALA A 87 37.14 10.64 -20.38
N LEU A 88 36.33 11.62 -20.81
CA LEU A 88 34.90 11.71 -20.51
C LEU A 88 34.04 11.37 -21.72
N HIS A 89 34.65 11.03 -22.86
CA HIS A 89 33.92 10.65 -24.05
C HIS A 89 33.21 9.30 -23.82
N PRO A 90 31.90 9.18 -24.11
CA PRO A 90 31.20 7.92 -24.03
C PRO A 90 31.87 6.87 -24.93
N SER A 91 32.24 5.74 -24.34
CA SER A 91 32.87 4.64 -25.11
C SER A 91 31.84 3.93 -25.99
N LEU A 92 32.18 3.75 -27.26
CA LEU A 92 31.42 2.92 -28.22
C LEU A 92 31.41 1.43 -27.82
N ALA A 93 32.37 0.99 -27.01
CA ALA A 93 32.43 -0.38 -26.48
C ALA A 93 31.55 -0.59 -25.23
N GLY A 94 30.81 0.44 -24.81
CA GLY A 94 29.92 0.41 -23.64
C GLY A 94 30.51 1.05 -22.39
N VAL A 95 29.63 1.40 -21.45
CA VAL A 95 29.95 2.11 -20.20
C VAL A 95 29.90 1.16 -19.01
N ARG A 96 31.00 0.46 -18.69
CA ARG A 96 31.01 -0.54 -17.59
C ARG A 96 31.28 0.08 -16.22
N SER A 97 32.25 0.97 -16.12
CA SER A 97 32.64 1.60 -14.85
C SER A 97 31.63 2.68 -14.43
N GLN A 98 31.08 3.41 -15.40
CA GLN A 98 30.04 4.43 -15.15
C GLN A 98 28.68 3.80 -14.81
N TYR A 99 28.42 2.55 -15.22
CA TYR A 99 27.17 1.85 -14.90
C TYR A 99 26.97 1.62 -13.40
N ARG A 100 28.06 1.58 -12.63
CA ARG A 100 28.01 1.39 -11.17
C ARG A 100 27.09 2.39 -10.47
N VAL A 101 26.99 3.63 -10.98
CA VAL A 101 26.09 4.65 -10.41
C VAL A 101 24.63 4.21 -10.47
N TYR A 102 24.21 3.56 -11.56
CA TYR A 102 22.86 3.02 -11.70
C TYR A 102 22.61 1.84 -10.75
N GLU A 103 23.61 0.99 -10.54
CA GLU A 103 23.50 -0.11 -9.57
C GLU A 103 23.35 0.40 -8.12
N GLU A 104 24.01 1.51 -7.77
CA GLU A 104 23.86 2.13 -6.47
C GLU A 104 22.43 2.68 -6.25
N PHE A 105 21.78 3.25 -7.27
CA PHE A 105 20.37 3.67 -7.16
C PHE A 105 19.44 2.49 -6.85
N VAL A 106 19.68 1.32 -7.42
CA VAL A 106 18.92 0.09 -7.13
C VAL A 106 19.15 -0.40 -5.69
N LYS A 107 20.36 -0.22 -5.15
CA LYS A 107 20.65 -0.56 -3.74
C LYS A 107 19.95 0.39 -2.78
N ILE A 108 19.96 1.70 -3.08
CA ILE A 108 19.25 2.71 -2.29
C ILE A 108 17.75 2.41 -2.28
N GLN A 109 17.17 2.06 -3.44
CA GLN A 109 15.76 1.68 -3.52
C GLN A 109 15.44 0.45 -2.66
N ARG A 110 16.28 -0.60 -2.71
CA ARG A 110 16.11 -1.79 -1.85
C ARG A 110 16.20 -1.46 -0.36
N LEU A 111 17.08 -0.55 0.03
CA LEU A 111 17.21 -0.09 1.41
C LEU A 111 15.93 0.60 1.91
N ILE A 112 15.28 1.37 1.03
CA ILE A 112 14.01 2.06 1.32
C ILE A 112 12.86 1.06 1.42
N THR A 113 12.80 0.06 0.53
CA THR A 113 11.74 -0.95 0.52
C THR A 113 11.91 -2.01 1.62
N ASN A 114 13.15 -2.33 2.02
CA ASN A 114 13.49 -3.32 3.03
C ASN A 114 14.48 -2.75 4.06
N PRO A 115 14.01 -2.03 5.09
CA PRO A 115 14.89 -1.48 6.13
C PRO A 115 15.63 -2.56 6.94
N ASN A 116 15.19 -3.83 6.91
CA ASN A 116 15.91 -4.96 7.54
C ASN A 116 17.23 -5.32 6.83
N GLU A 117 17.42 -4.98 5.56
CA GLU A 117 18.70 -5.19 4.85
C GLU A 117 19.73 -4.09 5.16
N ALA A 118 19.29 -2.95 5.71
CA ALA A 118 20.16 -1.84 6.09
C ALA A 118 21.17 -2.22 7.18
N ALA A 119 20.83 -3.17 8.04
CA ALA A 119 21.72 -3.65 9.10
C ALA A 119 22.86 -4.54 8.57
N ALA A 120 22.74 -5.11 7.36
CA ALA A 120 23.72 -6.05 6.79
C ALA A 120 24.66 -5.42 5.74
N ALA A 121 24.33 -4.23 5.23
CA ALA A 121 25.12 -3.55 4.20
C ALA A 121 25.73 -2.24 4.73
N SER A 122 26.73 -2.34 5.61
CA SER A 122 27.61 -1.21 5.94
C SER A 122 28.93 -1.31 5.17
N PRO A 123 29.32 -0.23 4.47
CA PRO A 123 30.65 0.32 4.60
C PRO A 123 30.53 1.67 5.35
N ALA A 124 31.32 1.79 6.41
CA ALA A 124 31.30 2.89 7.37
C ALA A 124 31.42 4.29 6.74
N VAL A 125 30.49 5.21 7.07
CA VAL A 125 30.75 6.65 7.29
C VAL A 125 29.68 7.28 8.23
N LEU A 126 30.17 7.73 9.39
CA LEU A 126 29.71 8.75 10.36
C LEU A 126 28.49 8.51 11.30
N PRO A 127 28.60 8.89 12.59
CA PRO A 127 27.59 8.66 13.61
C PRO A 127 26.65 9.86 13.78
N VAL A 128 25.34 9.61 13.78
CA VAL A 128 24.36 10.47 14.44
C VAL A 128 23.73 9.67 15.57
N GLU A 129 24.03 10.13 16.77
CA GLU A 129 23.55 9.63 18.04
C GLU A 129 22.09 10.05 18.24
N SER A 130 21.17 9.09 18.39
CA SER A 130 19.96 9.27 19.22
C SER A 130 19.30 7.93 19.55
N GLN A 131 19.56 7.53 20.80
CA GLN A 131 18.67 6.92 21.78
C GLN A 131 17.89 5.64 21.43
N LYS A 132 18.31 4.59 22.14
CA LYS A 132 17.67 3.29 22.34
C LYS A 132 16.21 3.41 22.79
N GLN A 133 15.32 2.69 22.11
CA GLN A 133 14.23 1.96 22.78
C GLN A 133 14.00 0.62 22.07
N ALA A 134 14.08 -0.45 22.86
CA ALA A 134 13.89 -1.81 22.41
C ALA A 134 12.42 -2.05 22.03
N ARG A 135 12.17 -2.55 20.81
CA ARG A 135 10.86 -3.04 20.36
C ARG A 135 10.93 -4.57 20.16
N PRO A 136 9.85 -5.32 20.44
CA PRO A 136 9.83 -6.77 20.24
C PRO A 136 9.95 -7.15 18.77
N THR A 137 10.77 -8.16 18.50
CA THR A 137 11.00 -8.77 17.21
C THR A 137 9.73 -9.47 16.73
N VAL A 138 9.10 -8.96 15.66
CA VAL A 138 8.17 -9.76 14.85
C VAL A 138 8.96 -10.28 13.66
N VAL A 139 9.17 -11.60 13.65
CA VAL A 139 9.75 -12.36 12.55
C VAL A 139 8.80 -12.33 11.34
N PRO A 140 9.22 -11.90 10.14
CA PRO A 140 8.44 -12.15 8.94
C PRO A 140 8.79 -13.55 8.41
N SER A 141 7.80 -14.44 8.38
CA SER A 141 7.87 -15.71 7.66
C SER A 141 8.14 -15.48 6.18
N GLY A 142 9.10 -16.23 5.64
CA GLY A 142 9.48 -16.20 4.24
C GLY A 142 8.34 -16.58 3.30
N ILE A 143 8.28 -15.88 2.17
CA ILE A 143 7.41 -16.18 1.04
C ILE A 143 7.90 -17.49 0.41
N ALA A 144 7.14 -18.57 0.63
CA ALA A 144 7.16 -19.72 -0.25
C ALA A 144 6.11 -19.49 -1.35
N SER A 145 6.60 -19.29 -2.56
CA SER A 145 5.83 -19.33 -3.80
C SER A 145 5.13 -20.69 -3.96
N GLY A 146 3.79 -20.67 -3.95
CA GLY A 146 2.93 -21.76 -4.38
C GLY A 146 1.81 -21.18 -5.23
N GLY A 147 1.84 -21.42 -6.53
CA GLY A 147 0.80 -21.01 -7.45
C GLY A 147 -0.51 -21.79 -7.27
N ALA A 148 -1.56 -21.21 -7.89
CA ALA A 148 -2.89 -21.76 -8.15
C ALA A 148 -3.96 -21.60 -7.05
N ALA A 149 -4.62 -20.44 -7.04
CA ALA A 149 -6.06 -20.27 -6.72
C ALA A 149 -6.55 -18.85 -7.05
N SER A 150 -6.32 -18.37 -8.28
CA SER A 150 -6.54 -16.96 -8.65
C SER A 150 -7.99 -16.57 -9.00
N ASN A 151 -9.02 -17.38 -8.71
CA ASN A 151 -10.35 -17.17 -9.32
C ASN A 151 -11.58 -17.15 -8.39
N ASP A 152 -11.44 -16.97 -7.07
CA ASP A 152 -12.64 -16.88 -6.20
C ASP A 152 -12.69 -15.67 -5.25
N ILE A 153 -11.57 -14.95 -5.06
CA ILE A 153 -11.50 -13.84 -4.07
C ILE A 153 -12.29 -12.61 -4.55
N SER A 154 -12.25 -12.29 -5.85
CA SER A 154 -12.94 -11.09 -6.38
C SER A 154 -14.46 -11.18 -6.30
N GLY A 155 -15.04 -12.37 -6.49
CA GLY A 155 -16.49 -12.58 -6.36
C GLY A 155 -16.95 -12.53 -4.90
N GLN A 156 -16.11 -12.99 -3.97
CA GLN A 156 -16.36 -12.96 -2.54
C GLN A 156 -16.34 -11.54 -1.97
N VAL A 157 -15.40 -10.72 -2.41
CA VAL A 157 -15.29 -9.28 -2.07
C VAL A 157 -16.52 -8.49 -2.56
N GLU A 158 -17.06 -8.84 -3.73
CA GLU A 158 -18.28 -8.23 -4.27
C GLU A 158 -19.52 -8.65 -3.49
N ASN A 159 -19.63 -9.93 -3.13
CA ASN A 159 -20.74 -10.44 -2.32
C ASN A 159 -20.75 -9.80 -0.92
N LEU A 160 -19.58 -9.69 -0.27
CA LEU A 160 -19.45 -9.01 1.00
C LEU A 160 -19.81 -7.53 0.88
N ARG A 161 -19.40 -6.85 -0.20
CA ARG A 161 -19.81 -5.46 -0.49
C ARG A 161 -21.32 -5.32 -0.55
N ALA A 162 -21.99 -6.23 -1.26
CA ALA A 162 -23.43 -6.22 -1.41
C ALA A 162 -24.16 -6.43 -0.08
N LEU A 163 -23.65 -7.31 0.78
CA LEU A 163 -24.19 -7.56 2.12
C LEU A 163 -24.01 -6.34 3.04
N LEU A 164 -22.83 -5.70 3.04
CA LEU A 164 -22.59 -4.46 3.79
C LEU A 164 -23.52 -3.31 3.33
N ALA A 165 -23.75 -3.19 2.02
CA ALA A 165 -24.69 -2.20 1.48
C ALA A 165 -26.14 -2.48 1.92
N GLN A 166 -26.52 -3.75 2.06
CA GLN A 166 -27.83 -4.13 2.61
C GLN A 166 -27.93 -3.82 4.11
N ILE A 167 -26.85 -4.04 4.88
CA ILE A 167 -26.76 -3.64 6.30
C ILE A 167 -26.97 -2.13 6.42
N ASP A 168 -26.34 -1.33 5.55
CA ASP A 168 -26.50 0.13 5.54
C ASP A 168 -27.94 0.55 5.26
N LYS A 169 -28.59 -0.06 4.26
CA LYS A 169 -29.98 0.24 3.90
C LYS A 169 -30.95 -0.13 5.02
N MET A 170 -30.74 -1.26 5.68
CA MET A 170 -31.60 -1.77 6.76
C MET A 170 -31.37 -1.01 8.08
N SER A 171 -30.11 -0.68 8.41
CA SER A 171 -29.76 0.12 9.59
C SER A 171 -30.34 1.54 9.54
N MET A 172 -30.54 2.12 8.34
CA MET A 172 -31.23 3.40 8.17
C MET A 172 -32.76 3.28 8.29
N LYS A 173 -33.33 2.11 8.02
CA LYS A 173 -34.77 1.83 8.15
C LYS A 173 -35.15 1.49 9.60
N GLU A 174 -34.28 0.82 10.33
CA GLU A 174 -34.37 0.55 11.78
C GLU A 174 -33.77 1.71 12.60
N GLY A 175 -34.29 2.93 12.43
CA GLY A 175 -33.78 4.13 13.11
C GLY A 175 -34.09 4.25 14.62
N SER A 176 -34.52 3.17 15.30
CA SER A 176 -35.00 3.23 16.69
C SER A 176 -34.14 2.46 17.71
N ALA A 177 -33.10 1.74 17.28
CA ALA A 177 -32.20 1.02 18.19
C ALA A 177 -30.84 1.72 18.22
N ASP A 178 -30.33 2.02 19.41
CA ASP A 178 -29.02 2.67 19.60
C ASP A 178 -27.85 1.69 19.59
N SER A 179 -28.10 0.39 19.79
CA SER A 179 -27.07 -0.65 19.90
C SER A 179 -27.51 -1.98 19.29
N TYR A 180 -26.56 -2.72 18.70
CA TYR A 180 -26.77 -4.04 18.11
C TYR A 180 -27.39 -5.05 19.10
N ALA A 181 -27.08 -4.93 20.39
CA ALA A 181 -27.63 -5.78 21.45
C ALA A 181 -29.13 -5.54 21.74
N GLN A 182 -29.67 -4.39 21.33
CA GLN A 182 -31.05 -3.99 21.58
C GLN A 182 -32.01 -4.33 20.41
N LEU A 183 -31.49 -4.89 19.31
CA LEU A 183 -32.34 -5.31 18.20
C LEU A 183 -33.20 -6.52 18.58
N GLN A 184 -34.44 -6.52 18.08
CA GLN A 184 -35.34 -7.65 18.22
C GLN A 184 -34.70 -8.92 17.63
N HIS A 185 -34.87 -10.04 18.32
CA HIS A 185 -34.20 -11.29 18.00
C HIS A 185 -34.53 -11.87 16.61
N ASP A 186 -35.59 -11.38 15.96
CA ASP A 186 -36.03 -11.80 14.62
C ASP A 186 -35.78 -10.73 13.53
N SER A 187 -34.95 -9.71 13.81
CA SER A 187 -34.66 -8.69 12.80
C SER A 187 -33.82 -9.28 11.65
N GLU A 188 -34.24 -8.97 10.42
CA GLU A 188 -33.52 -9.29 9.19
C GLU A 188 -32.07 -8.77 9.23
N LEU A 189 -31.83 -7.65 9.93
CA LEU A 189 -30.49 -7.09 10.14
C LEU A 189 -29.59 -8.02 10.96
N LYS A 190 -30.14 -8.66 11.99
CA LYS A 190 -29.36 -9.58 12.84
C LYS A 190 -29.01 -10.86 12.08
N LYS A 191 -29.95 -11.40 11.30
CA LYS A 191 -29.71 -12.53 10.39
C LYS A 191 -28.62 -12.20 9.37
N LEU A 192 -28.69 -11.02 8.76
CA LEU A 192 -27.71 -10.56 7.77
C LEU A 192 -26.30 -10.42 8.37
N VAL A 193 -26.19 -9.82 9.55
CA VAL A 193 -24.91 -9.70 10.27
C VAL A 193 -24.37 -11.08 10.66
N GLN A 194 -25.23 -12.01 11.06
CA GLN A 194 -24.84 -13.38 11.38
C GLN A 194 -24.39 -14.17 10.15
N THR A 195 -25.02 -13.98 8.99
CA THR A 195 -24.53 -14.51 7.71
C THR A 195 -23.16 -13.97 7.35
N VAL A 196 -22.90 -12.68 7.60
CA VAL A 196 -21.57 -12.08 7.37
C VAL A 196 -20.54 -12.70 8.32
N PHE A 197 -20.88 -12.94 9.59
CA PHE A 197 -20.00 -13.65 10.53
C PHE A 197 -19.73 -15.10 10.11
N GLU A 198 -20.73 -15.84 9.63
CA GLU A 198 -20.55 -17.21 9.14
C GLU A 198 -19.67 -17.26 7.88
N ILE A 199 -19.78 -16.28 6.98
CA ILE A 199 -18.90 -16.17 5.80
C ILE A 199 -17.46 -15.89 6.25
N ILE A 200 -17.28 -15.01 7.23
CA ILE A 200 -15.98 -14.69 7.82
C ILE A 200 -15.36 -15.93 8.47
N ASP A 201 -16.09 -16.68 9.29
CA ASP A 201 -15.59 -17.86 10.00
C ASP A 201 -15.39 -19.09 9.08
N SER A 202 -16.27 -19.32 8.12
CA SER A 202 -16.22 -20.52 7.26
C SER A 202 -15.22 -20.42 6.11
N LYS A 203 -14.93 -19.20 5.63
CA LYS A 203 -14.28 -18.98 4.32
C LYS A 203 -13.03 -18.10 4.36
N VAL A 204 -12.68 -17.49 5.48
CA VAL A 204 -11.35 -16.89 5.70
C VAL A 204 -10.51 -17.92 6.45
N PRO A 205 -9.80 -18.85 5.79
CA PRO A 205 -8.85 -19.68 6.50
C PRO A 205 -7.79 -18.76 7.10
N VAL A 206 -7.46 -18.98 8.37
CA VAL A 206 -6.40 -18.31 9.16
C VAL A 206 -5.06 -18.23 8.40
N SER A 207 -4.88 -19.04 7.35
CA SER A 207 -3.70 -19.03 6.47
C SER A 207 -3.67 -17.93 5.39
N ASN A 208 -4.76 -17.20 5.13
CA ASN A 208 -4.78 -16.12 4.13
C ASN A 208 -4.99 -14.74 4.78
N VAL A 209 -3.94 -14.28 5.46
CA VAL A 209 -3.85 -12.96 6.10
C VAL A 209 -4.19 -11.83 5.11
N ALA A 210 -3.84 -11.98 3.84
CA ALA A 210 -4.14 -10.98 2.81
C ALA A 210 -5.65 -10.83 2.53
N SER A 211 -6.42 -11.93 2.55
CA SER A 211 -7.87 -11.87 2.40
C SER A 211 -8.57 -11.28 3.64
N SER A 212 -8.08 -11.60 4.83
CA SER A 212 -8.58 -10.98 6.08
C SER A 212 -8.34 -9.48 6.08
N GLU A 213 -7.15 -9.04 5.68
CA GLU A 213 -6.79 -7.62 5.60
C GLU A 213 -7.63 -6.87 4.55
N GLN A 214 -7.89 -7.47 3.39
CA GLN A 214 -8.77 -6.89 2.36
C GLN A 214 -10.21 -6.75 2.85
N CYS A 215 -10.72 -7.76 3.57
CA CYS A 215 -12.04 -7.73 4.18
C CYS A 215 -12.15 -6.63 5.25
N ALA A 216 -11.18 -6.54 6.16
CA ALA A 216 -11.13 -5.51 7.20
C ALA A 216 -11.06 -4.10 6.62
N LYS A 217 -10.20 -3.89 5.60
CA LYS A 217 -10.11 -2.62 4.86
C LYS A 217 -11.45 -2.21 4.27
N GLN A 218 -12.18 -3.16 3.67
CA GLN A 218 -13.46 -2.87 3.05
C GLN A 218 -14.55 -2.54 4.08
N VAL A 219 -14.64 -3.30 5.17
CA VAL A 219 -15.58 -3.04 6.29
C VAL A 219 -15.32 -1.65 6.89
N PHE A 220 -14.05 -1.28 7.08
CA PHE A 220 -13.65 0.03 7.61
C PHE A 220 -13.96 1.17 6.64
N LEU A 221 -13.64 1.02 5.35
CA LEU A 221 -13.98 2.03 4.33
C LEU A 221 -15.49 2.23 4.19
N SER A 222 -16.27 1.15 4.24
CA SER A 222 -17.74 1.24 4.24
C SER A 222 -18.24 1.98 5.47
N MET A 223 -17.70 1.72 6.66
CA MET A 223 -18.03 2.48 7.87
C MET A 223 -17.77 3.98 7.68
N LEU A 224 -16.61 4.35 7.14
CA LEU A 224 -16.19 5.73 6.91
C LEU A 224 -17.01 6.48 5.86
N GLN A 225 -17.43 5.81 4.77
CA GLN A 225 -18.12 6.46 3.65
C GLN A 225 -19.62 6.72 3.90
N GLY A 226 -20.26 5.99 4.81
CA GLY A 226 -21.69 6.14 5.04
C GLY A 226 -22.07 7.09 6.17
N ALA A 227 -23.37 7.39 6.28
CA ALA A 227 -23.91 8.31 7.28
C ALA A 227 -23.67 7.82 8.72
N ALA A 228 -23.36 8.76 9.62
CA ALA A 228 -23.09 8.48 11.03
C ALA A 228 -24.37 8.08 11.77
N ASN A 229 -24.60 6.79 11.90
CA ASN A 229 -25.64 6.20 12.74
C ASN A 229 -24.96 5.35 13.83
N LYS A 230 -25.31 5.57 15.10
CA LYS A 230 -24.72 4.87 16.25
C LYS A 230 -24.85 3.36 16.12
N LEU A 231 -26.01 2.88 15.65
CA LEU A 231 -26.25 1.47 15.43
C LEU A 231 -25.33 0.89 14.35
N ARG A 232 -25.22 1.61 13.23
CA ARG A 232 -24.36 1.26 12.10
C ARG A 232 -22.92 1.11 12.55
N VAL A 233 -22.38 2.15 13.20
CA VAL A 233 -20.99 2.16 13.70
C VAL A 233 -20.76 1.02 14.69
N GLY A 234 -21.71 0.74 15.60
CA GLY A 234 -21.63 -0.40 16.53
C GLY A 234 -21.59 -1.75 15.82
N ILE A 235 -22.33 -1.94 14.73
CA ILE A 235 -22.31 -3.17 13.92
C ILE A 235 -20.95 -3.34 13.21
N TYR A 236 -20.44 -2.27 12.60
CA TYR A 236 -19.14 -2.30 11.92
C TYR A 236 -17.97 -2.55 12.90
N LEU A 237 -18.03 -1.97 14.10
CA LEU A 237 -17.07 -2.26 15.18
C LEU A 237 -17.09 -3.73 15.60
N ALA A 238 -18.28 -4.32 15.78
CA ALA A 238 -18.40 -5.74 16.13
C ALA A 238 -17.87 -6.67 15.01
N LEU A 239 -18.06 -6.29 13.75
CA LEU A 239 -17.49 -7.00 12.60
C LEU A 239 -15.95 -6.94 12.59
N LEU A 240 -15.38 -5.75 12.83
CA LEU A 240 -13.93 -5.55 12.89
C LEU A 240 -13.29 -6.26 14.08
N GLU A 241 -13.94 -6.25 15.25
CA GLU A 241 -13.46 -6.94 16.45
C GLU A 241 -13.41 -8.46 16.24
N LYS A 242 -14.40 -9.02 15.53
CA LYS A 242 -14.40 -10.43 15.16
C LYS A 242 -13.35 -10.78 14.12
N LEU A 243 -13.12 -9.92 13.13
CA LEU A 243 -12.02 -10.10 12.16
C LEU A 243 -10.64 -10.04 12.82
N ASN A 244 -10.49 -9.27 13.91
CA ASN A 244 -9.25 -9.19 14.69
C ASN A 244 -9.06 -10.40 15.64
N ALA A 245 -10.12 -11.17 15.92
CA ALA A 245 -10.08 -12.34 16.78
C ALA A 245 -9.77 -13.66 16.03
N LEU A 246 -9.69 -13.61 14.70
CA LEU A 246 -9.30 -14.71 13.81
C LEU A 246 -7.79 -14.75 13.57
#